data_AF-A0A954GFU0-F1
#
_entry.id   AF-A0A954GFU0-F1
#
_cell.length_a   1.000
_cell.length_b   1.000
_cell.length_c   1.000
_cell.angle_alpha   90.00
_cell.angle_beta   90.00
_cell.angle_gamma   90.00
#
_symmetry.space_group_name_H-M   'P 1'
#
loop_
_entity.id
_entity.type
_entity.pdbx_description
1 polymer ?
#
loop_
_entity_poly.entity_id
_entity_poly.type
_entity_poly.pdbx_seq_one_letter_code
_entity_poly.pdbx_strand_id
1 'polypeptide(L)'
;MTESEELEILTTFKDCILADPLLEIGPIVDNPSPESDYSPIFGCFLTRWNQPGIWIRVAGEWAYLGSSFESALLTAQLSDWWFPNRDGELLRDDIDWFETRSSLGDSWEYWELPMFREERRMRLAQNISLATDDNFSDRQEG
;
A
#
# COMPACT_ATOMS: atom_id res chain seq x y z
N MET A 1 3.20 -14.76 -7.83
CA MET A 1 4.22 -13.83 -8.37
C MET A 1 5.57 -14.56 -8.51
N THR A 2 6.45 -14.14 -9.43
CA THR A 2 7.84 -14.65 -9.56
C THR A 2 8.81 -13.81 -8.72
N GLU A 3 9.99 -14.35 -8.39
CA GLU A 3 11.04 -13.60 -7.66
C GLU A 3 11.50 -12.33 -8.42
N SER A 4 11.49 -12.36 -9.76
CA SER A 4 11.85 -11.20 -10.58
C SER A 4 10.81 -10.09 -10.49
N GLU A 5 9.53 -10.45 -10.52
CA GLU A 5 8.41 -9.51 -10.36
C GLU A 5 8.41 -8.88 -8.97
N GLU A 6 8.66 -9.67 -7.93
CA GLU A 6 8.79 -9.18 -6.57
C GLU A 6 9.92 -8.15 -6.44
N LEU A 7 11.10 -8.48 -6.97
CA LEU A 7 12.25 -7.59 -6.95
C LEU A 7 11.98 -6.29 -7.71
N GLU A 8 11.27 -6.35 -8.83
CA GLU A 8 10.90 -5.19 -9.63
C GLU A 8 9.95 -4.26 -8.88
N ILE A 9 8.90 -4.81 -8.25
CA ILE A 9 7.99 -4.02 -7.39
C ILE A 9 8.77 -3.39 -6.25
N LEU A 10 9.60 -4.16 -5.53
CA LEU A 10 10.34 -3.67 -4.37
C LEU A 10 11.34 -2.57 -4.75
N THR A 11 12.03 -2.71 -5.88
CA THR A 11 12.97 -1.71 -6.39
C THR A 11 12.23 -0.44 -6.77
N THR A 12 11.14 -0.56 -7.53
CA THR A 12 10.28 0.56 -7.93
C THR A 12 9.72 1.30 -6.72
N PHE A 13 9.22 0.56 -5.73
CA PHE A 13 8.69 1.11 -4.49
C PHE A 13 9.74 1.93 -3.74
N LYS A 14 10.96 1.41 -3.62
CA LYS A 14 12.09 2.12 -3.00
C LYS A 14 12.51 3.36 -3.78
N ASP A 15 12.55 3.28 -5.11
CA ASP A 15 12.96 4.39 -5.96
C ASP A 15 11.93 5.55 -5.92
N CYS A 16 10.64 5.23 -5.78
CA CYS A 16 9.57 6.22 -5.70
C CYS A 16 9.41 6.83 -4.29
N ILE A 17 9.92 6.16 -3.25
CA ILE A 17 10.01 6.68 -1.88
C ILE A 17 11.35 7.41 -1.72
N LEU A 18 11.38 8.67 -2.15
CA LEU A 18 12.63 9.46 -2.17
C LEU A 18 13.04 10.09 -0.84
N ALA A 19 12.25 9.95 0.24
CA ALA A 19 12.33 10.91 1.33
C ALA A 19 12.73 10.39 2.72
N ASP A 20 12.73 9.09 2.97
CA ASP A 20 13.14 8.57 4.29
C ASP A 20 13.96 7.27 4.16
N PRO A 21 15.30 7.34 4.32
CA PRO A 21 16.16 6.16 4.32
C PRO A 21 15.98 5.28 5.57
N LEU A 22 15.23 5.73 6.58
CA LEU A 22 14.90 4.99 7.80
C LEU A 22 13.54 4.30 7.72
N LEU A 23 12.75 4.55 6.67
CA LEU A 23 11.47 3.90 6.49
C LEU A 23 11.67 2.38 6.36
N GLU A 24 11.18 1.63 7.34
CA GLU A 24 11.29 0.18 7.34
C GLU A 24 10.38 -0.41 6.25
N ILE A 25 11.01 -1.03 5.25
CA ILE A 25 10.32 -1.75 4.17
C ILE A 25 10.61 -3.24 4.33
N GLY A 26 9.57 -4.01 4.63
CA GLY A 26 9.63 -5.46 4.76
C GLY A 26 9.33 -6.20 3.45
N PRO A 27 9.09 -7.52 3.53
CA PRO A 27 8.89 -8.35 2.34
C PRO A 27 7.56 -8.04 1.65
N ILE A 28 7.50 -8.41 0.37
CA ILE A 28 6.24 -8.50 -0.36
C ILE A 28 5.69 -9.91 -0.15
N VAL A 29 4.38 -10.02 0.09
CA VAL A 29 3.73 -11.31 0.28
C VAL A 29 2.42 -11.39 -0.49
N ASP A 30 2.14 -12.59 -1.00
CA ASP A 30 0.82 -12.96 -1.50
C ASP A 30 -0.03 -13.34 -0.28
N ASN A 31 -0.99 -12.49 0.10
CA ASN A 31 -1.93 -12.70 1.21
C ASN A 31 -1.29 -12.93 2.58
N PRO A 32 -0.96 -11.85 3.33
CA PRO A 32 -0.43 -12.02 4.68
C PRO A 32 -1.43 -12.78 5.53
N SER A 33 -0.97 -13.82 6.22
CA SER A 33 -1.81 -14.51 7.21
C SER A 33 -2.12 -13.54 8.36
N PRO A 34 -3.37 -13.43 8.82
CA PRO A 34 -3.69 -12.61 9.99
C PRO A 34 -2.94 -13.06 11.26
N GLU A 35 -2.38 -14.27 11.26
CA GLU A 35 -1.60 -14.83 12.37
C GLU A 35 -0.12 -14.41 12.37
N SER A 36 0.41 -13.80 11.28
CA SER A 36 1.85 -13.50 11.18
C SER A 36 2.29 -12.20 11.84
N ASP A 37 1.38 -11.42 12.43
CA ASP A 37 1.73 -10.21 13.20
C ASP A 37 1.14 -10.27 14.62
N TYR A 38 1.92 -10.81 15.55
CA TYR A 38 1.79 -10.49 16.96
C TYR A 38 2.42 -9.11 17.19
N SER A 39 1.61 -8.04 17.15
CA SER A 39 1.91 -6.81 17.90
C SER A 39 1.06 -6.80 19.18
N PRO A 40 1.68 -6.85 20.38
CA PRO A 40 0.96 -7.05 21.64
C PRO A 40 0.25 -5.79 22.18
N ILE A 41 0.21 -4.68 21.44
CA ILE A 41 -0.16 -3.38 22.01
C ILE A 41 -1.60 -2.94 21.71
N PHE A 42 -2.30 -3.50 20.72
CA PHE A 42 -3.70 -3.13 20.48
C PHE A 42 -4.58 -4.37 20.29
N GLY A 43 -5.56 -4.50 21.19
CA GLY A 43 -6.54 -5.56 21.19
C GLY A 43 -7.32 -5.62 19.87
N CYS A 44 -7.13 -6.74 19.16
CA CYS A 44 -8.15 -7.49 18.42
C CYS A 44 -9.20 -6.70 17.63
N PHE A 45 -8.87 -6.37 16.37
CA PHE A 45 -9.81 -6.45 15.23
C PHE A 45 -9.14 -7.03 13.95
N LEU A 46 -7.99 -7.69 14.08
CA LEU A 46 -7.17 -8.19 12.97
C LEU A 46 -7.63 -9.55 12.41
N THR A 47 -8.87 -9.64 11.93
CA THR A 47 -9.34 -10.82 11.17
C THR A 47 -10.06 -10.48 9.87
N ARG A 48 -9.84 -9.29 9.28
CA ARG A 48 -10.55 -8.88 8.05
C ARG A 48 -9.69 -8.67 6.80
N TRP A 49 -8.37 -8.82 6.88
CA TRP A 49 -7.48 -8.71 5.71
C TRP A 49 -7.37 -10.05 4.96
N ASN A 50 -8.51 -10.65 4.62
CA ASN A 50 -8.55 -11.89 3.83
C ASN A 50 -8.68 -11.60 2.32
N GLN A 51 -8.35 -10.37 1.91
CA GLN A 51 -8.47 -9.97 0.51
C GLN A 51 -7.25 -10.46 -0.26
N PRO A 52 -7.47 -11.24 -1.34
CA PRO A 52 -6.40 -11.73 -2.15
C PRO A 52 -5.64 -10.58 -2.84
N GLY A 53 -4.32 -10.57 -2.74
CA GLY A 53 -3.43 -9.72 -3.50
C GLY A 53 -2.01 -9.66 -2.95
N ILE A 54 -1.28 -8.66 -3.44
CA ILE A 54 0.11 -8.37 -3.19
C ILE A 54 0.20 -7.28 -2.14
N TRP A 55 0.90 -7.59 -1.06
CA TRP A 55 1.03 -6.74 0.12
C TRP A 55 2.50 -6.48 0.41
N ILE A 56 2.80 -5.30 0.93
CA ILE A 56 4.15 -4.92 1.38
C ILE A 56 4.10 -4.39 2.80
N ARG A 57 5.13 -4.67 3.60
CA ARG A 57 5.24 -4.10 4.95
C ARG A 57 5.97 -2.76 4.88
N VAL A 58 5.38 -1.71 5.44
CA VAL A 58 5.90 -0.33 5.44
C VAL A 58 5.68 0.26 6.82
N ALA A 59 6.75 0.75 7.46
CA ALA A 59 6.70 1.31 8.82
C ALA A 59 5.99 0.38 9.84
N GLY A 60 6.20 -0.92 9.72
CA GLY A 60 5.59 -1.93 10.59
C GLY A 60 4.15 -2.33 10.24
N GLU A 61 3.50 -1.67 9.29
CA GLU A 61 2.12 -1.93 8.84
C GLU A 61 2.04 -2.59 7.46
N TRP A 62 0.97 -3.35 7.20
CA TRP A 62 0.72 -3.91 5.86
C TRP A 62 0.02 -2.90 4.96
N ALA A 63 0.59 -2.71 3.78
CA ALA A 63 0.02 -1.92 2.70
C ALA A 63 -0.35 -2.81 1.51
N TYR A 64 -1.53 -2.60 0.96
CA TYR A 64 -2.00 -3.28 -0.24
C TYR A 64 -1.49 -2.56 -1.50
N LEU A 65 -0.99 -3.33 -2.46
CA LEU A 65 -0.48 -2.82 -3.73
C LEU A 65 -1.41 -3.12 -4.92
N GLY A 66 -2.22 -4.18 -4.84
CA GLY A 66 -3.01 -4.68 -5.96
C GLY A 66 -3.13 -6.19 -5.91
N SER A 67 -3.93 -6.79 -6.78
CA SER A 67 -4.09 -8.26 -6.88
C SER A 67 -3.35 -8.88 -8.06
N SER A 68 -2.78 -8.05 -8.93
CA SER A 68 -1.93 -8.43 -10.06
C SER A 68 -0.55 -7.77 -9.96
N PHE A 69 0.42 -8.32 -10.69
CA PHE A 69 1.75 -7.72 -10.78
C PHE A 69 1.67 -6.30 -11.36
N GLU A 70 0.87 -6.10 -12.41
CA GLU A 70 0.73 -4.82 -13.10
C GLU A 70 0.09 -3.75 -12.20
N SER A 71 -0.93 -4.12 -11.42
CA SER A 71 -1.52 -3.19 -10.44
C SER A 71 -0.55 -2.87 -9.31
N ALA A 72 0.18 -3.87 -8.78
CA ALA A 72 1.15 -3.64 -7.73
C ALA A 72 2.31 -2.76 -8.16
N LEU A 73 2.83 -2.97 -9.38
CA LEU A 73 3.88 -2.15 -9.96
C LEU A 73 3.42 -0.71 -10.17
N LEU A 74 2.24 -0.51 -10.78
CA LEU A 74 1.69 0.82 -10.98
C LEU A 74 1.44 1.54 -9.63
N THR A 75 0.91 0.83 -8.64
CA THR A 75 0.70 1.38 -7.30
C THR A 75 2.01 1.84 -6.65
N ALA A 76 3.08 1.05 -6.79
CA ALA A 76 4.41 1.42 -6.32
C ALA A 76 4.93 2.68 -7.02
N GLN A 77 4.80 2.75 -8.35
CA GLN A 77 5.21 3.92 -9.15
C GLN A 77 4.48 5.21 -8.75
N LEU A 78 3.21 5.08 -8.41
CA LEU A 78 2.34 6.20 -8.05
C LEU A 78 2.41 6.57 -6.57
N SER A 79 3.13 5.80 -5.75
CA SER A 79 3.12 5.93 -4.29
C SER A 79 1.72 5.94 -3.67
N ASP A 80 0.78 5.18 -4.24
CA ASP A 80 -0.64 5.14 -3.86
C ASP A 80 -1.05 3.80 -3.24
N TRP A 81 -0.22 3.28 -2.33
CA TRP A 81 -0.55 2.06 -1.59
C TRP A 81 -1.57 2.33 -0.48
N TRP A 82 -2.38 1.30 -0.17
CA TRP A 82 -3.50 1.40 0.75
C TRP A 82 -3.17 0.78 2.10
N PHE A 83 -3.37 1.53 3.19
CA PHE A 83 -3.25 1.02 4.55
C PHE A 83 -4.63 0.72 5.14
N PRO A 84 -5.03 -0.56 5.23
CA PRO A 84 -6.05 -1.06 6.13
C PRO A 84 -6.51 -0.21 7.33
N ASN A 85 -5.59 0.11 8.24
CA ASN A 85 -5.92 0.76 9.51
C ASN A 85 -6.17 2.27 9.36
N ARG A 86 -5.68 2.87 8.26
CA ARG A 86 -5.74 4.31 7.98
C ARG A 86 -6.84 4.65 6.99
N ASP A 87 -6.86 3.93 5.88
CA ASP A 87 -7.71 4.19 4.72
C ASP A 87 -9.08 3.47 4.84
N GLY A 88 -9.16 2.48 5.73
CA GLY A 88 -10.35 1.70 6.00
C GLY A 88 -10.30 0.30 5.41
N GLU A 89 -11.41 -0.41 5.55
CA GLU A 89 -11.57 -1.76 5.00
C GLU A 89 -11.45 -1.72 3.48
N LEU A 90 -10.58 -2.56 2.92
CA LEU A 90 -10.39 -2.69 1.49
C LEU A 90 -11.62 -3.38 0.89
N LEU A 91 -12.46 -2.62 0.19
CA LEU A 91 -13.69 -3.12 -0.41
C LEU A 91 -13.43 -3.69 -1.81
N ARG A 92 -14.43 -4.39 -2.35
CA ARG A 92 -14.33 -4.97 -3.69
C ARG A 92 -14.15 -3.89 -4.76
N ASP A 93 -14.85 -2.77 -4.62
CA ASP A 93 -14.75 -1.65 -5.56
C ASP A 93 -13.36 -1.01 -5.55
N ASP A 94 -12.69 -0.98 -4.39
CA ASP A 94 -11.30 -0.51 -4.28
C ASP A 94 -10.36 -1.46 -5.02
N ILE A 95 -10.49 -2.77 -4.79
CA ILE A 95 -9.69 -3.78 -5.49
C ILE A 95 -9.90 -3.67 -7.00
N ASP A 96 -11.16 -3.64 -7.45
CA ASP A 96 -11.50 -3.54 -8.87
C ASP A 96 -10.98 -2.23 -9.47
N TRP A 97 -10.92 -1.14 -8.70
CA TRP A 97 -10.30 0.11 -9.13
C TRP A 97 -8.79 0.00 -9.35
N PHE A 98 -8.06 -0.63 -8.43
CA PHE A 98 -6.61 -0.87 -8.56
C PHE A 98 -6.27 -1.71 -9.80
N GLU A 99 -7.11 -2.70 -10.13
CA GLU A 99 -6.96 -3.52 -11.34
C GLU A 99 -7.38 -2.77 -12.61
N THR A 100 -8.47 -2.02 -12.54
CA THR A 100 -8.98 -1.29 -13.71
C THR A 100 -7.96 -0.26 -14.16
N ARG A 101 -7.37 0.52 -13.24
CA ARG A 101 -6.40 1.55 -13.61
C ARG A 101 -5.13 1.00 -14.25
N SER A 102 -4.62 -0.16 -13.81
CA SER A 102 -3.46 -0.78 -14.44
C SER A 102 -3.79 -1.27 -15.85
N SER A 103 -4.98 -1.82 -16.05
CA SER A 103 -5.45 -2.26 -17.38
C SER A 103 -5.61 -1.13 -18.39
N LEU A 104 -5.86 0.10 -17.93
CA LEU A 104 -6.04 1.29 -18.77
C LEU A 104 -4.71 1.93 -19.22
N GLY A 105 -3.57 1.49 -18.66
CA GLY A 105 -2.25 2.05 -18.94
C GLY A 105 -2.22 3.57 -18.76
N ASP A 106 -1.42 4.29 -19.54
CA ASP A 106 -1.22 5.75 -19.43
C ASP A 106 -2.49 6.62 -19.48
N SER A 107 -3.62 6.06 -19.92
CA SER A 107 -4.89 6.79 -20.06
C SER A 107 -5.78 6.75 -18.82
N TRP A 108 -5.39 6.01 -17.78
CA TRP A 108 -6.24 5.70 -16.62
C TRP A 108 -6.77 6.96 -15.90
N GLU A 109 -5.96 8.01 -15.77
CA GLU A 109 -6.35 9.26 -15.09
C GLU A 109 -7.53 9.98 -15.76
N TYR A 110 -7.68 9.81 -17.08
CA TYR A 110 -8.80 10.38 -17.83
C TYR A 110 -10.13 9.73 -17.45
N TRP A 111 -10.09 8.44 -17.09
CA TRP A 111 -11.27 7.63 -16.73
C TRP A 111 -11.55 7.60 -15.23
N GLU A 112 -10.64 8.15 -14.43
CA GLU A 112 -10.80 8.20 -12.97
C GLU A 112 -11.99 9.09 -12.58
N LEU A 113 -12.90 8.51 -11.81
CA LEU A 113 -14.02 9.23 -11.24
C LEU A 113 -13.53 10.28 -10.22
N PRO A 114 -14.22 11.44 -10.10
CA PRO A 114 -13.80 12.50 -9.17
C PRO A 114 -13.59 12.04 -7.72
N MET A 115 -14.36 11.06 -7.24
CA MET A 115 -14.22 10.50 -5.90
C MET A 115 -12.90 9.75 -5.71
N PHE A 116 -12.57 8.80 -6.60
CA PHE A 116 -11.31 8.05 -6.56
C PHE A 116 -10.09 8.96 -6.70
N ARG A 117 -10.22 10.03 -7.48
CA ARG A 117 -9.18 11.06 -7.59
C ARG A 117 -8.88 11.73 -6.26
N GLU A 118 -9.91 12.09 -5.51
CA GLU A 118 -9.74 12.74 -4.22
C GLU A 118 -9.14 11.78 -3.19
N GLU A 119 -9.65 10.55 -3.13
CA GLU A 119 -9.11 9.48 -2.27
C GLU A 119 -7.64 9.21 -2.58
N ARG A 120 -7.29 9.09 -3.86
CA ARG A 120 -5.90 8.94 -4.30
C ARG A 120 -5.03 10.10 -3.86
N ARG A 121 -5.48 11.34 -4.04
CA ARG A 121 -4.71 12.53 -3.64
C ARG A 121 -4.45 12.55 -2.13
N MET A 122 -5.44 12.15 -1.34
CA MET A 122 -5.30 12.04 0.12
C MET A 122 -4.31 10.93 0.50
N ARG A 123 -4.46 9.72 -0.05
CA ARG A 123 -3.53 8.61 0.20
C ARG A 123 -2.11 8.95 -0.22
N LEU A 124 -1.93 9.53 -1.40
CA LEU A 124 -0.63 9.98 -1.89
C LEU A 124 0.01 10.99 -0.92
N ALA A 125 -0.75 11.99 -0.48
CA ALA A 125 -0.24 12.97 0.48
C ALA A 125 0.18 12.30 1.81
N GLN A 126 -0.62 11.38 2.33
CA GLN A 126 -0.32 10.66 3.56
C GLN A 126 0.87 9.70 3.40
N ASN A 127 1.00 9.02 2.25
CA ASN A 127 2.10 8.13 1.93
C ASN A 127 3.40 8.91 1.77
N ILE A 128 3.36 10.09 1.11
CA ILE A 128 4.50 11.00 1.05
C ILE A 128 4.86 11.49 2.45
N SER A 129 3.89 11.94 3.25
CA SER A 129 4.16 12.34 4.64
C SER A 129 4.83 11.23 5.44
N LEU A 130 4.32 10.00 5.36
CA LEU A 130 4.92 8.81 5.99
C LEU A 130 6.37 8.58 5.51
N ALA A 131 6.60 8.76 4.22
CA ALA A 131 7.91 8.63 3.60
C ALA A 131 8.84 9.82 3.84
N THR A 132 8.41 10.91 4.49
CA THR A 132 9.20 12.15 4.68
C THR A 132 9.34 12.56 6.15
N ASP A 133 8.48 12.06 7.05
CA ASP A 133 8.44 12.50 8.45
C ASP A 133 9.53 11.79 9.28
N ASP A 134 10.55 12.55 9.69
CA ASP A 134 11.52 12.20 10.74
C ASP A 134 10.86 11.95 12.13
N ASN A 135 9.54 12.16 12.26
CA ASN A 135 8.81 12.28 13.53
C ASN A 135 7.97 11.05 13.93
N PHE A 136 8.21 9.88 13.35
CA PHE A 136 7.49 8.67 13.79
C PHE A 136 7.78 8.29 15.27
N SER A 137 8.83 8.86 15.88
CA SER A 137 9.13 8.71 17.31
C SER A 137 8.20 9.48 18.26
N ASP A 138 7.51 10.53 17.81
CA ASP A 138 6.77 11.44 18.72
C ASP A 138 5.26 11.18 18.80
N ARG A 139 4.74 10.18 18.08
CA ARG A 139 3.32 9.76 18.18
C ARG A 139 3.07 8.58 19.13
N GLN A 140 4.07 8.14 19.89
CA GLN A 140 3.95 7.06 20.89
C GLN A 140 3.61 7.53 22.33
N GLU A 141 3.49 8.83 22.59
CA GLU A 141 3.09 9.34 23.91
C GLU A 141 1.81 10.19 23.82
N GLY A 142 0.66 9.56 24.00
CA GLY A 142 -0.65 10.21 24.12
C GLY A 142 -1.69 9.31 24.73
#